data_AF-A0A3M1F2S0-F1
#
_entry.id   AF-A0A3M1F2S0-F1
#
_cell.length_a   1.000
_cell.length_b   1.000
_cell.length_c   1.000
_cell.angle_alpha   90.00
_cell.angle_beta   90.00
_cell.angle_gamma   90.00
#
_symmetry.space_group_name_H-M   'P 1'
#
loop_
_entity.id
_entity.type
_entity.pdbx_description
1 polymer ?
#
loop_
_entity_poly.entity_id
_entity_poly.type
_entity_poly.pdbx_seq_one_letter_code
_entity_poly.pdbx_strand_id
1 'polypeptide(L)'
;SRVSALSVANDLAAIGVATAAFTAVSQGERFDPTDVIFNLTGAEGSDGFSDNTTDSSTAFFANFIDLPRVREHFRQSVADGIMFLRMIRDPQWDLSPLGDPPIDRSRIALLGDSLGTMIGGDLIAVAPEIGGGILNVAGGGLANLLFLSSPVEFGPNVETLARLYGFDPEAPLDRFSLFGNLVQSVLDPADPINFAPFVIARPLTLTAGTAPRRDILQIMVHSDEVVPNISNEALARALGLDLLSPALTEVPFLASTPSPAAGNLSFEGEGVTGVLVQYAPADHGGNMTRQWGEKEYYPGFPFPPDQPQERFPKFDTPIPIRNPNGATLEQIKTFLETLFFEEAPRVVTTEVPRPDFDDDGVLDDADADPYDPSVQ
;
A
#
# COMPACT_ATOMS: atom_id res chain seq x y z
N SER A 1 -1.01 4.98 -8.44
CA SER A 1 -0.95 5.33 -9.89
C SER A 1 -0.41 6.75 -10.06
N ARG A 2 -0.17 7.26 -11.30
CA ARG A 2 0.20 8.68 -11.50
C ARG A 2 -0.91 9.63 -11.01
N VAL A 3 -2.18 9.22 -11.08
CA VAL A 3 -3.31 9.93 -10.45
C VAL A 3 -3.15 10.01 -8.93
N SER A 4 -2.77 8.91 -8.27
CA SER A 4 -2.47 8.93 -6.81
C SER A 4 -1.32 9.90 -6.47
N ALA A 5 -0.32 10.05 -7.33
CA ALA A 5 0.76 11.01 -7.12
C ALA A 5 0.26 12.46 -7.26
N LEU A 6 -0.58 12.74 -8.25
CA LEU A 6 -1.18 14.07 -8.44
C LEU A 6 -2.20 14.42 -7.34
N SER A 7 -2.90 13.42 -6.78
CA SER A 7 -3.89 13.65 -5.73
C SER A 7 -3.28 14.15 -4.42
N VAL A 8 -2.00 13.88 -4.18
CA VAL A 8 -1.27 14.37 -3.00
C VAL A 8 -0.35 15.56 -3.30
N ALA A 9 0.00 15.79 -4.57
CA ALA A 9 1.05 16.73 -4.93
C ALA A 9 0.79 18.17 -4.46
N ASN A 10 -0.44 18.67 -4.57
CA ASN A 10 -0.79 20.02 -4.12
C ASN A 10 -0.72 20.16 -2.59
N ASP A 11 -1.23 19.16 -1.86
CA ASP A 11 -1.18 19.10 -0.39
C ASP A 11 0.26 19.04 0.13
N LEU A 12 1.12 18.26 -0.53
CA LEU A 12 2.54 18.19 -0.18
C LEU A 12 3.30 19.47 -0.54
N ALA A 13 3.00 20.08 -1.68
CA ALA A 13 3.60 21.35 -2.06
C ALA A 13 3.24 22.47 -1.06
N ALA A 14 2.04 22.45 -0.48
CA ALA A 14 1.59 23.42 0.52
C ALA A 14 2.44 23.40 1.81
N ILE A 15 3.08 22.28 2.13
CA ILE A 15 4.03 22.12 3.25
C ILE A 15 5.50 22.16 2.80
N GLY A 16 5.77 22.58 1.56
CA GLY A 16 7.13 22.71 1.02
C GLY A 16 7.77 21.39 0.56
N VAL A 17 6.97 20.35 0.31
CA VAL A 17 7.44 19.04 -0.16
C VAL A 17 7.13 18.88 -1.65
N ALA A 18 8.18 18.68 -2.45
CA ALA A 18 8.03 18.37 -3.87
C ALA A 18 7.68 16.88 -4.07
N THR A 19 6.77 16.59 -5.00
CA THR A 19 6.39 15.23 -5.38
C THR A 19 7.07 14.82 -6.68
N ALA A 20 7.72 13.66 -6.69
CA ALA A 20 8.32 13.09 -7.89
C ALA A 20 7.95 11.60 -7.98
N ALA A 21 7.57 11.13 -9.17
CA ALA A 21 7.07 9.77 -9.38
C ALA A 21 7.82 9.07 -10.52
N PHE A 22 7.96 7.75 -10.41
CA PHE A 22 8.47 6.89 -11.47
C PHE A 22 7.42 5.84 -11.85
N THR A 23 7.51 5.33 -13.08
CA THR A 23 6.55 4.35 -13.61
C THR A 23 7.10 2.93 -13.43
N ALA A 24 6.35 2.07 -12.75
CA ALA A 24 6.65 0.64 -12.63
C ALA A 24 6.57 -0.08 -14.00
N VAL A 25 7.13 -1.28 -14.10
CA VAL A 25 7.02 -2.11 -15.31
C VAL A 25 5.56 -2.34 -15.68
N SER A 26 5.22 -2.40 -16.97
CA SER A 26 3.84 -2.71 -17.43
C SER A 26 2.75 -1.77 -16.88
N GLN A 27 3.11 -0.55 -16.50
CA GLN A 27 2.20 0.50 -16.02
C GLN A 27 2.36 1.76 -16.89
N GLY A 28 1.29 2.56 -17.04
CA GLY A 28 1.32 3.81 -17.81
C GLY A 28 1.97 3.66 -19.20
N GLU A 29 2.89 4.56 -19.54
CA GLU A 29 3.64 4.55 -20.81
C GLU A 29 4.46 3.27 -21.05
N ARG A 30 4.77 2.51 -20.00
CA ARG A 30 5.47 1.21 -20.09
C ARG A 30 4.51 0.05 -20.39
N PHE A 31 3.21 0.30 -20.33
CA PHE A 31 2.16 -0.59 -20.81
C PHE A 31 1.72 -0.19 -22.22
N ASP A 32 1.25 1.05 -22.37
CA ASP A 32 0.83 1.64 -23.63
C ASP A 32 1.42 3.05 -23.74
N PRO A 33 2.33 3.32 -24.68
CA PRO A 33 2.94 4.64 -24.82
C PRO A 33 2.04 5.66 -25.54
N THR A 34 0.81 5.30 -25.91
CA THR A 34 -0.12 6.20 -26.59
C THR A 34 -0.58 7.33 -25.66
N ASP A 35 -0.38 8.57 -26.09
CA ASP A 35 -0.76 9.80 -25.38
C ASP A 35 -1.18 10.86 -26.42
N VAL A 36 -2.45 10.83 -26.80
CA VAL A 36 -3.04 11.74 -27.79
C VAL A 36 -4.26 12.49 -27.27
N ILE A 37 -4.73 12.17 -26.06
CA ILE A 37 -5.82 12.87 -25.38
C ILE A 37 -5.40 13.39 -24.02
N PHE A 38 -6.03 14.48 -23.59
CA PHE A 38 -5.89 14.98 -22.23
C PHE A 38 -6.81 14.18 -21.32
N ASN A 39 -6.27 13.16 -20.66
CA ASN A 39 -6.97 12.13 -19.90
C ASN A 39 -7.97 12.68 -18.88
N LEU A 40 -7.68 13.83 -18.25
CA LEU A 40 -8.59 14.45 -17.28
C LEU A 40 -9.81 15.13 -17.93
N THR A 41 -9.69 15.61 -19.17
CA THR A 41 -10.74 16.43 -19.84
C THR A 41 -11.35 15.77 -21.06
N GLY A 42 -10.70 14.75 -21.62
CA GLY A 42 -11.05 14.12 -22.90
C GLY A 42 -10.76 15.00 -24.12
N ALA A 43 -10.08 16.14 -23.96
CA ALA A 43 -9.71 17.01 -25.08
C ALA A 43 -8.60 16.39 -25.94
N GLU A 44 -8.49 16.83 -27.20
CA GLU A 44 -7.34 16.45 -28.05
C GLU A 44 -6.04 17.05 -27.52
N GLY A 45 -4.95 16.28 -27.63
CA GLY A 45 -3.59 16.70 -27.28
C GLY A 45 -3.02 15.89 -26.13
N SER A 46 -1.70 15.72 -26.15
CA SER A 46 -0.99 14.92 -25.15
C SER A 46 -0.92 15.62 -23.80
N ASP A 47 -1.13 14.88 -22.71
CA ASP A 47 -0.99 15.40 -21.33
C ASP A 47 0.17 14.79 -20.55
N GLY A 48 0.99 13.96 -21.20
CA GLY A 48 2.09 13.24 -20.58
C GLY A 48 1.62 12.00 -19.82
N PHE A 49 0.39 11.54 -20.04
CA PHE A 49 -0.13 10.31 -19.49
C PHE A 49 -0.63 9.39 -20.59
N SER A 50 -0.41 8.09 -20.39
CA SER A 50 -0.92 7.07 -21.30
C SER A 50 -2.45 7.10 -21.34
N ASP A 51 -3.00 7.16 -22.55
CA ASP A 51 -4.44 7.15 -22.83
C ASP A 51 -5.11 5.84 -22.37
N ASN A 52 -4.35 4.75 -22.29
CA ASN A 52 -4.86 3.44 -21.94
C ASN A 52 -4.03 2.80 -20.82
N THR A 53 -4.61 2.78 -19.63
CA THR A 53 -4.06 2.07 -18.47
C THR A 53 -4.88 0.85 -18.08
N THR A 54 -5.88 0.50 -18.89
CA THR A 54 -6.74 -0.68 -18.70
C THR A 54 -5.87 -1.94 -18.66
N ASP A 55 -6.12 -2.82 -17.70
CA ASP A 55 -5.38 -4.07 -17.48
C ASP A 55 -3.89 -3.94 -17.11
N SER A 56 -3.39 -2.72 -16.86
CA SER A 56 -1.98 -2.53 -16.48
C SER A 56 -1.60 -3.30 -15.20
N SER A 57 -2.49 -3.38 -14.21
CA SER A 57 -2.28 -4.22 -13.01
C SER A 57 -2.17 -5.70 -13.37
N THR A 58 -3.11 -6.23 -14.14
CA THR A 58 -3.09 -7.62 -14.64
C THR A 58 -1.81 -7.91 -15.44
N ALA A 59 -1.37 -6.95 -16.26
CA ALA A 59 -0.14 -7.04 -17.03
C ALA A 59 1.12 -7.02 -16.15
N PHE A 60 1.14 -6.20 -15.10
CA PHE A 60 2.19 -6.21 -14.08
C PHE A 60 2.26 -7.59 -13.40
N PHE A 61 1.13 -8.20 -13.10
CA PHE A 61 1.10 -9.56 -12.56
C PHE A 61 1.20 -10.66 -13.63
N ALA A 62 1.59 -10.33 -14.86
CA ALA A 62 1.77 -11.29 -15.95
C ALA A 62 0.58 -12.25 -16.13
N ASN A 63 -0.64 -11.73 -15.96
CA ASN A 63 -1.91 -12.47 -15.94
C ASN A 63 -1.95 -13.61 -14.91
N PHE A 64 -1.05 -13.60 -13.92
CA PHE A 64 -0.81 -14.62 -12.92
C PHE A 64 -0.40 -16.01 -13.47
N ILE A 65 -0.07 -16.08 -14.77
CA ILE A 65 0.32 -17.31 -15.47
C ILE A 65 1.85 -17.45 -15.54
N ASP A 66 2.59 -16.35 -15.49
CA ASP A 66 4.06 -16.36 -15.51
C ASP A 66 4.61 -15.79 -14.20
N LEU A 67 4.57 -16.61 -13.14
CA LEU A 67 5.00 -16.21 -11.79
C LEU A 67 6.46 -15.76 -11.72
N PRO A 68 7.42 -16.40 -12.41
CA PRO A 68 8.79 -15.87 -12.51
C PRO A 68 8.83 -14.46 -13.09
N ARG A 69 8.00 -14.17 -14.11
CA ARG A 69 7.92 -12.81 -14.68
C ARG A 69 7.33 -11.80 -13.71
N VAL A 70 6.35 -12.18 -12.88
CA VAL A 70 5.86 -11.32 -11.78
C VAL A 70 7.01 -10.92 -10.86
N ARG A 71 7.80 -11.89 -10.40
CA ARG A 71 8.99 -11.62 -9.56
C ARG A 71 9.95 -10.65 -10.27
N GLU A 72 10.21 -10.84 -11.56
CA GLU A 72 11.11 -9.95 -12.30
C GLU A 72 10.52 -8.55 -12.53
N HIS A 73 9.20 -8.40 -12.69
CA HIS A 73 8.55 -7.08 -12.78
C HIS A 73 8.74 -6.25 -11.50
N PHE A 74 8.62 -6.87 -10.33
CA PHE A 74 8.96 -6.24 -9.04
C PHE A 74 10.42 -5.80 -8.99
N ARG A 75 11.35 -6.74 -9.22
CA ARG A 75 12.80 -6.46 -9.17
C ARG A 75 13.23 -5.38 -10.15
N GLN A 76 12.70 -5.41 -11.36
CA GLN A 76 12.98 -4.40 -12.37
C GLN A 76 12.42 -3.04 -11.95
N SER A 77 11.21 -2.98 -11.39
CA SER A 77 10.63 -1.73 -10.87
C SER A 77 11.43 -1.15 -9.70
N VAL A 78 11.98 -2.01 -8.82
CA VAL A 78 12.92 -1.59 -7.76
C VAL A 78 14.21 -1.04 -8.37
N ALA A 79 14.79 -1.72 -9.37
CA ALA A 79 15.99 -1.24 -10.07
C ALA A 79 15.75 0.13 -10.76
N ASP A 80 14.58 0.31 -11.37
CA ASP A 80 14.16 1.59 -11.94
C ASP A 80 14.03 2.68 -10.86
N GLY A 81 13.45 2.36 -9.70
CA GLY A 81 13.39 3.26 -8.54
C GLY A 81 14.78 3.69 -8.05
N ILE A 82 15.75 2.77 -7.98
CA ILE A 82 17.14 3.09 -7.64
C ILE A 82 17.76 4.05 -8.66
N MET A 83 17.53 3.82 -9.97
CA MET A 83 18.03 4.70 -11.02
C MET A 83 17.35 6.07 -10.98
N PHE A 84 16.06 6.12 -10.68
CA PHE A 84 15.31 7.35 -10.48
C PHE A 84 15.86 8.17 -9.30
N LEU A 85 16.14 7.53 -8.17
CA LEU A 85 16.78 8.17 -7.00
C LEU A 85 18.16 8.75 -7.36
N ARG A 86 18.97 8.01 -8.14
CA ARG A 86 20.26 8.52 -8.62
C ARG A 86 20.09 9.75 -9.50
N MET A 87 19.09 9.73 -10.39
CA MET A 87 18.78 10.85 -11.27
C MET A 87 18.39 12.09 -10.46
N ILE A 88 17.37 12.04 -9.58
CA ILE A 88 16.90 13.22 -8.81
C ILE A 88 17.98 13.80 -7.89
N ARG A 89 18.94 12.97 -7.45
CA ARG A 89 20.06 13.39 -6.61
C ARG A 89 21.25 13.94 -7.39
N ASP A 90 21.29 13.74 -8.70
CA ASP A 90 22.38 14.21 -9.53
C ASP A 90 22.41 15.76 -9.54
N PRO A 91 23.47 16.40 -9.03
CA PRO A 91 23.58 17.85 -9.06
C PRO A 91 23.68 18.41 -10.50
N GLN A 92 24.01 17.57 -11.49
CA GLN A 92 24.02 17.96 -12.90
C GLN A 92 22.61 18.09 -13.48
N TRP A 93 21.60 17.50 -12.85
CA TRP A 93 20.23 17.71 -13.26
C TRP A 93 19.71 19.04 -12.73
N ASP A 94 19.48 19.99 -13.64
CA ASP A 94 18.97 21.30 -13.29
C ASP A 94 17.49 21.23 -12.85
N LEU A 95 17.29 21.31 -11.53
CA LEU A 95 15.98 21.38 -10.88
C LEU A 95 15.62 22.82 -10.48
N SER A 96 16.42 23.83 -10.84
CA SER A 96 16.14 25.23 -10.52
C SER A 96 14.80 25.76 -11.05
N PRO A 97 14.21 25.22 -12.14
CA PRO A 97 12.85 25.62 -12.55
C PRO A 97 11.74 25.18 -11.59
N LEU A 98 11.99 24.25 -10.67
CA LEU A 98 10.95 23.68 -9.79
C LEU A 98 10.73 24.48 -8.50
N GLY A 99 11.54 25.49 -8.20
CA GLY A 99 11.26 26.38 -7.06
C GLY A 99 12.43 27.22 -6.55
N ASP A 100 12.06 28.24 -5.77
CA ASP A 100 12.91 29.01 -4.86
C ASP A 100 12.31 28.90 -3.44
N PRO A 101 13.00 28.32 -2.45
CA PRO A 101 14.38 27.82 -2.50
C PRO A 101 14.54 26.55 -3.35
N PRO A 102 15.79 26.22 -3.78
CA PRO A 102 16.07 25.00 -4.52
C PRO A 102 15.66 23.72 -3.77
N ILE A 103 15.28 22.68 -4.52
CA ILE A 103 14.96 21.35 -3.97
C ILE A 103 16.16 20.78 -3.21
N ASP A 104 15.92 20.37 -1.95
CA ASP A 104 16.90 19.68 -1.13
C ASP A 104 17.00 18.20 -1.55
N ARG A 105 18.04 17.88 -2.32
CA ARG A 105 18.30 16.52 -2.84
C ARG A 105 18.75 15.51 -1.76
N SER A 106 18.93 15.95 -0.51
CA SER A 106 19.36 15.08 0.59
C SER A 106 18.20 14.56 1.46
N ARG A 107 17.01 15.16 1.33
CA ARG A 107 15.81 14.78 2.08
C ARG A 107 14.80 14.14 1.13
N ILE A 108 14.72 12.81 1.18
CA ILE A 108 13.85 12.03 0.31
C ILE A 108 13.03 11.06 1.18
N ALA A 109 11.73 11.04 0.96
CA ALA A 109 10.81 10.06 1.54
C ALA A 109 10.09 9.30 0.45
N LEU A 110 9.69 8.07 0.76
CA LEU A 110 8.86 7.25 -0.10
C LEU A 110 7.38 7.41 0.30
N LEU A 111 6.50 7.59 -0.68
CA LEU A 111 5.06 7.42 -0.50
C LEU A 111 4.59 6.35 -1.50
N GLY A 112 4.14 5.22 -0.97
CA GLY A 112 3.55 4.13 -1.74
C GLY A 112 2.05 4.02 -1.45
N ASP A 113 1.31 3.56 -2.45
CA ASP A 113 -0.12 3.26 -2.36
C ASP A 113 -0.38 1.96 -3.12
N SER A 114 -1.04 0.99 -2.47
CA SER A 114 -1.33 -0.34 -3.05
C SER A 114 -0.07 -1.02 -3.61
N LEU A 115 -0.02 -1.40 -4.88
CA LEU A 115 1.16 -1.93 -5.59
C LEU A 115 2.43 -1.09 -5.37
N GLY A 116 2.28 0.23 -5.25
CA GLY A 116 3.38 1.14 -4.96
C GLY A 116 4.03 0.90 -3.59
N THR A 117 3.29 0.38 -2.61
CA THR A 117 3.85 -0.03 -1.31
C THR A 117 4.63 -1.33 -1.39
N MET A 118 4.25 -2.25 -2.29
CA MET A 118 4.94 -3.52 -2.43
C MET A 118 6.30 -3.32 -3.09
N ILE A 119 6.33 -2.57 -4.20
CA ILE A 119 7.57 -2.13 -4.84
C ILE A 119 8.36 -1.21 -3.90
N GLY A 120 7.66 -0.32 -3.21
CA GLY A 120 8.24 0.64 -2.28
C GLY A 120 8.88 -0.01 -1.05
N GLY A 121 8.29 -1.06 -0.51
CA GLY A 121 8.79 -1.84 0.63
C GLY A 121 10.12 -2.52 0.32
N ASP A 122 10.27 -3.04 -0.90
CA ASP A 122 11.56 -3.54 -1.39
C ASP A 122 12.55 -2.39 -1.58
N LEU A 123 12.13 -1.32 -2.25
CA LEU A 123 12.98 -0.18 -2.61
C LEU A 123 13.57 0.50 -1.37
N ILE A 124 12.76 0.78 -0.34
CA ILE A 124 13.21 1.47 0.88
C ILE A 124 14.24 0.65 1.66
N ALA A 125 14.19 -0.68 1.60
CA ALA A 125 15.16 -1.55 2.22
C ALA A 125 16.55 -1.48 1.53
N VAL A 126 16.59 -1.27 0.21
CA VAL A 126 17.83 -1.33 -0.59
C VAL A 126 18.36 0.03 -1.04
N ALA A 127 17.58 1.10 -0.89
CA ALA A 127 17.96 2.47 -1.24
C ALA A 127 18.26 3.31 0.03
N PRO A 128 19.53 3.45 0.46
CA PRO A 128 19.92 4.22 1.65
C PRO A 128 19.63 5.71 1.57
N GLU A 129 19.26 6.22 0.40
CA GLU A 129 18.88 7.61 0.16
C GLU A 129 17.51 7.99 0.71
N ILE A 130 16.65 7.00 0.96
CA ILE A 130 15.30 7.23 1.49
C ILE A 130 15.37 7.28 3.02
N GLY A 131 14.98 8.41 3.60
CA GLY A 131 15.00 8.64 5.05
C GLY A 131 13.79 8.06 5.80
N GLY A 132 12.65 7.92 5.13
CA GLY A 132 11.41 7.42 5.72
C GLY A 132 10.38 7.06 4.66
N GLY A 133 9.31 6.39 5.06
CA GLY A 133 8.31 5.86 4.14
C GLY A 133 6.90 5.88 4.67
N ILE A 134 5.95 6.18 3.79
CA ILE A 134 4.53 5.98 4.00
C ILE A 134 4.06 4.85 3.09
N LEU A 135 3.42 3.85 3.67
CA LEU A 135 2.89 2.68 2.97
C LEU A 135 1.36 2.65 3.13
N ASN A 136 0.63 3.27 2.20
CA ASN A 136 -0.83 3.29 2.22
C ASN A 136 -1.42 1.99 1.64
N VAL A 137 -2.33 1.37 2.39
CA VAL A 137 -3.01 0.11 2.05
C VAL A 137 -2.02 -0.98 1.61
N ALA A 138 -0.97 -1.13 2.41
CA ALA A 138 0.17 -1.99 2.12
C ALA A 138 -0.10 -3.48 2.31
N GLY A 139 0.72 -4.33 1.70
CA GLY A 139 0.60 -5.78 1.86
C GLY A 139 1.90 -6.52 1.55
N GLY A 140 2.07 -7.68 2.18
CA GLY A 140 3.17 -8.61 1.95
C GLY A 140 2.71 -10.05 2.14
N GLY A 141 3.57 -11.02 1.85
CA GLY A 141 3.11 -12.41 1.72
C GLY A 141 2.21 -12.56 0.50
N LEU A 142 2.70 -12.09 -0.65
CA LEU A 142 1.99 -11.95 -1.91
C LEU A 142 1.20 -13.21 -2.27
N ALA A 143 1.79 -14.39 -2.11
CA ALA A 143 1.13 -15.64 -2.42
C ALA A 143 0.04 -16.00 -1.41
N ASN A 144 0.43 -16.44 -0.21
CA ASN A 144 -0.48 -17.09 0.73
C ASN A 144 -1.38 -16.10 1.50
N LEU A 145 -0.96 -14.85 1.68
CA LEU A 145 -1.70 -13.89 2.48
C LEU A 145 -2.51 -12.93 1.59
N LEU A 146 -1.92 -12.47 0.50
CA LEU A 146 -2.59 -11.53 -0.41
C LEU A 146 -3.41 -12.26 -1.47
N PHE A 147 -2.76 -12.95 -2.41
CA PHE A 147 -3.43 -13.56 -3.56
C PHE A 147 -4.50 -14.55 -3.12
N LEU A 148 -4.18 -15.50 -2.25
CA LEU A 148 -5.20 -16.46 -1.79
C LEU A 148 -6.35 -15.83 -0.98
N SER A 149 -6.20 -14.63 -0.45
CA SER A 149 -7.21 -14.00 0.41
C SER A 149 -7.91 -12.79 -0.21
N SER A 150 -7.52 -12.33 -1.41
CA SER A 150 -8.10 -11.13 -2.03
C SER A 150 -9.32 -11.49 -2.89
N PRO A 151 -10.53 -11.01 -2.57
CA PRO A 151 -11.70 -11.20 -3.42
C PRO A 151 -11.64 -10.46 -4.76
N VAL A 152 -10.96 -9.31 -4.85
CA VAL A 152 -10.96 -8.48 -6.07
C VAL A 152 -9.85 -8.87 -7.05
N GLU A 153 -8.59 -8.94 -6.61
CA GLU A 153 -7.45 -9.04 -7.54
C GLU A 153 -7.19 -10.48 -8.01
N PHE A 154 -7.35 -11.44 -7.11
CA PHE A 154 -6.91 -12.82 -7.37
C PHE A 154 -8.00 -13.87 -7.13
N GLY A 155 -8.95 -13.58 -6.25
CA GLY A 155 -10.05 -14.46 -5.87
C GLY A 155 -10.83 -15.06 -7.05
N PRO A 156 -11.17 -14.29 -8.11
CA PRO A 156 -11.91 -14.83 -9.25
C PRO A 156 -11.12 -15.87 -10.07
N ASN A 157 -9.80 -15.90 -9.95
CA ASN A 157 -8.91 -16.69 -10.81
C ASN A 157 -8.14 -17.79 -10.07
N VAL A 158 -8.11 -17.80 -8.74
CA VAL A 158 -7.25 -18.69 -7.94
C VAL A 158 -7.44 -20.17 -8.27
N GLU A 159 -8.68 -20.64 -8.37
CA GLU A 159 -8.98 -22.04 -8.69
C GLU A 159 -8.58 -22.38 -10.12
N THR A 160 -8.86 -21.49 -11.07
CA THR A 160 -8.47 -21.66 -12.48
C THR A 160 -6.97 -21.73 -12.63
N LEU A 161 -6.23 -20.87 -11.94
CA LEU A 161 -4.77 -20.86 -11.93
C LEU A 161 -4.24 -22.15 -11.30
N ALA A 162 -4.76 -22.56 -10.14
CA ALA A 162 -4.37 -23.83 -9.50
C ALA A 162 -4.55 -25.02 -10.47
N ARG A 163 -5.69 -25.09 -11.19
CA ARG A 163 -5.94 -26.09 -12.25
C ARG A 163 -4.90 -26.02 -13.37
N LEU A 164 -4.57 -24.82 -13.84
CA LEU A 164 -3.59 -24.61 -14.91
C LEU A 164 -2.19 -25.14 -14.53
N TYR A 165 -1.83 -25.02 -13.26
CA TYR A 165 -0.59 -25.56 -12.69
C TYR A 165 -0.68 -27.05 -12.30
N GLY A 166 -1.80 -27.73 -12.60
CA GLY A 166 -1.98 -29.16 -12.37
C GLY A 166 -2.36 -29.54 -10.94
N PHE A 167 -2.79 -28.58 -10.12
CA PHE A 167 -3.30 -28.85 -8.78
C PHE A 167 -4.78 -29.23 -8.80
N ASP A 168 -5.18 -30.02 -7.80
CA ASP A 168 -6.59 -30.35 -7.58
C ASP A 168 -7.34 -29.08 -7.15
N PRO A 169 -8.31 -28.60 -7.93
CA PRO A 169 -9.11 -27.43 -7.58
C PRO A 169 -9.98 -27.62 -6.35
N GLU A 170 -10.33 -28.86 -6.02
CA GLU A 170 -11.13 -29.17 -4.83
C GLU A 170 -10.25 -29.23 -3.57
N ALA A 171 -8.92 -29.15 -3.72
CA ALA A 171 -8.03 -29.07 -2.59
C ALA A 171 -8.19 -27.71 -1.89
N PRO A 172 -8.18 -27.66 -0.53
CA PRO A 172 -8.24 -26.42 0.20
C PRO A 172 -7.14 -25.45 -0.24
N LEU A 173 -7.57 -24.31 -0.80
CA LEU A 173 -6.72 -23.22 -1.22
C LEU A 173 -6.55 -22.22 -0.05
N ASP A 174 -6.10 -22.75 1.09
CA ASP A 174 -5.78 -21.99 2.30
C ASP A 174 -4.25 -21.85 2.46
N ARG A 175 -3.78 -21.36 3.62
CA ARG A 175 -2.35 -21.19 3.90
C ARG A 175 -1.51 -22.49 3.85
N PHE A 176 -2.14 -23.66 3.87
CA PHE A 176 -1.47 -24.97 3.75
C PHE A 176 -1.50 -25.52 2.32
N SER A 177 -2.09 -24.77 1.37
CA SER A 177 -2.14 -25.10 -0.04
C SER A 177 -0.74 -25.35 -0.63
N LEU A 178 -0.57 -26.50 -1.29
CA LEU A 178 0.65 -26.77 -2.06
C LEU A 178 0.83 -25.78 -3.21
N PHE A 179 -0.26 -25.36 -3.84
CA PHE A 179 -0.24 -24.33 -4.88
C PHE A 179 0.27 -23.00 -4.31
N GLY A 180 -0.33 -22.55 -3.20
CA GLY A 180 0.09 -21.32 -2.51
C GLY A 180 1.57 -21.33 -2.13
N ASN A 181 2.05 -22.44 -1.57
CA ASN A 181 3.47 -22.61 -1.20
C ASN A 181 4.42 -22.64 -2.41
N LEU A 182 4.02 -23.23 -3.53
CA LEU A 182 4.80 -23.19 -4.77
C LEU A 182 4.88 -21.75 -5.30
N VAL A 183 3.74 -21.07 -5.39
CA VAL A 183 3.68 -19.65 -5.81
C VAL A 183 4.57 -18.80 -4.90
N GLN A 184 4.48 -19.01 -3.58
CA GLN A 184 5.30 -18.33 -2.60
C GLN A 184 6.80 -18.56 -2.86
N SER A 185 7.23 -19.80 -3.10
CA SER A 185 8.65 -20.09 -3.38
C SER A 185 9.21 -19.36 -4.61
N VAL A 186 8.35 -19.03 -5.58
CA VAL A 186 8.73 -18.28 -6.78
C VAL A 186 8.78 -16.78 -6.51
N LEU A 187 7.82 -16.25 -5.74
CA LEU A 187 7.63 -14.82 -5.53
C LEU A 187 8.39 -14.25 -4.32
N ASP A 188 8.70 -15.08 -3.32
CA ASP A 188 9.42 -14.71 -2.09
C ASP A 188 10.62 -13.78 -2.34
N PRO A 189 11.47 -14.00 -3.37
CA PRO A 189 12.62 -13.13 -3.61
C PRO A 189 12.30 -11.71 -4.13
N ALA A 190 11.02 -11.35 -4.24
CA ALA A 190 10.51 -10.03 -4.58
C ALA A 190 9.26 -9.66 -3.75
N ASP A 191 9.07 -10.35 -2.61
CA ASP A 191 7.96 -10.07 -1.69
C ASP A 191 8.41 -9.07 -0.61
N PRO A 192 7.71 -7.93 -0.43
CA PRO A 192 8.09 -6.91 0.55
C PRO A 192 8.18 -7.42 1.98
N ILE A 193 7.46 -8.51 2.33
CA ILE A 193 7.55 -9.09 3.67
C ILE A 193 8.95 -9.63 3.98
N ASN A 194 9.71 -10.05 2.96
CA ASN A 194 11.07 -10.56 3.10
C ASN A 194 12.11 -9.43 3.17
N PHE A 195 11.76 -8.22 2.71
CA PHE A 195 12.60 -7.02 2.81
C PHE A 195 12.34 -6.22 4.09
N ALA A 196 11.12 -6.30 4.64
CA ALA A 196 10.69 -5.56 5.81
C ALA A 196 11.66 -5.59 7.02
N PRO A 197 12.28 -6.73 7.40
CA PRO A 197 13.22 -6.74 8.52
C PRO A 197 14.47 -5.87 8.32
N PHE A 198 14.78 -5.51 7.07
CA PHE A 198 15.93 -4.68 6.72
C PHE A 198 15.60 -3.18 6.62
N VAL A 199 14.34 -2.79 6.84
CA VAL A 199 13.92 -1.39 6.82
C VAL A 199 14.22 -0.71 8.16
N ILE A 200 13.81 -1.35 9.26
CA ILE A 200 13.97 -0.78 10.60
C ILE A 200 14.95 -1.61 11.43
N ALA A 201 14.65 -2.89 11.66
CA ALA A 201 15.32 -3.67 12.70
C ALA A 201 16.77 -4.05 12.36
N ARG A 202 17.06 -4.40 11.10
CA ARG A 202 18.37 -4.91 10.66
C ARG A 202 18.81 -4.27 9.34
N PRO A 203 19.09 -2.95 9.28
CA PRO A 203 19.46 -2.30 8.02
C PRO A 203 20.60 -2.99 7.28
N LEU A 204 20.50 -3.04 5.94
CA LEU A 204 21.51 -3.72 5.11
C LEU A 204 22.86 -2.99 5.18
N THR A 205 23.95 -3.75 5.25
CA THR A 205 25.29 -3.25 4.94
C THR A 205 25.49 -3.28 3.44
N LEU A 206 25.53 -2.10 2.83
CA LEU A 206 25.75 -1.88 1.40
C LEU A 206 27.19 -1.44 1.14
N THR A 207 27.62 -1.40 -0.12
CA THR A 207 28.98 -0.97 -0.49
C THR A 207 29.31 0.44 0.01
N ALA A 208 28.31 1.32 0.13
CA ALA A 208 28.46 2.68 0.62
C ALA A 208 28.41 2.80 2.16
N GLY A 209 28.19 1.71 2.88
CA GLY A 209 27.98 1.67 4.33
C GLY A 209 26.68 0.99 4.73
N THR A 210 26.40 0.93 6.04
CA THR A 210 25.12 0.47 6.55
C THR A 210 24.04 1.51 6.24
N ALA A 211 22.93 1.06 5.67
CA ALA A 211 21.78 1.91 5.42
C ALA A 211 21.22 2.43 6.77
N PRO A 212 20.64 3.65 6.83
CA PRO A 212 20.02 4.14 8.07
C PRO A 212 18.83 3.27 8.53
N ARG A 213 18.29 3.48 9.72
CA ARG A 213 16.92 3.00 10.01
C ARG A 213 15.92 3.97 9.37
N ARG A 214 14.75 3.50 8.97
CA ARG A 214 13.73 4.36 8.35
C ARG A 214 12.53 4.49 9.24
N ASP A 215 12.04 5.71 9.39
CA ASP A 215 10.73 5.94 9.98
C ASP A 215 9.63 5.46 9.02
N ILE A 216 8.68 4.68 9.52
CA ILE A 216 7.61 4.09 8.72
C ILE A 216 6.24 4.44 9.31
N LEU A 217 5.39 4.97 8.45
CA LEU A 217 3.95 5.03 8.64
C LEU A 217 3.29 4.02 7.69
N GLN A 218 2.65 2.98 8.21
CA GLN A 218 1.80 2.11 7.43
C GLN A 218 0.33 2.46 7.70
N ILE A 219 -0.47 2.57 6.65
CA ILE A 219 -1.91 2.84 6.75
C ILE A 219 -2.68 1.61 6.27
N MET A 220 -3.63 1.17 7.08
CA MET A 220 -4.53 0.06 6.79
C MET A 220 -5.97 0.56 6.76
N VAL A 221 -6.73 0.14 5.76
CA VAL A 221 -8.20 0.28 5.77
C VAL A 221 -8.82 -1.03 6.21
N HIS A 222 -9.86 -1.00 7.04
CA HIS A 222 -10.50 -2.21 7.53
C HIS A 222 -11.36 -2.86 6.43
N SER A 223 -11.42 -4.19 6.43
CA SER A 223 -12.13 -5.01 5.45
C SER A 223 -11.70 -4.68 4.01
N ASP A 224 -10.39 -4.59 3.79
CA ASP A 224 -9.81 -4.30 2.48
C ASP A 224 -10.02 -5.49 1.53
N GLU A 225 -10.68 -5.24 0.40
CA GLU A 225 -11.10 -6.25 -0.59
C GLU A 225 -10.01 -6.52 -1.65
N VAL A 226 -8.98 -5.69 -1.69
CA VAL A 226 -7.89 -5.78 -2.67
C VAL A 226 -6.64 -6.31 -1.98
N VAL A 227 -6.24 -5.71 -0.86
CA VAL A 227 -5.13 -6.14 -0.02
C VAL A 227 -5.67 -6.51 1.37
N PRO A 228 -6.14 -7.75 1.55
CA PRO A 228 -6.77 -8.21 2.79
C PRO A 228 -5.95 -7.90 4.04
N ASN A 229 -6.62 -7.59 5.14
CA ASN A 229 -5.95 -7.15 6.38
C ASN A 229 -4.89 -8.14 6.88
N ILE A 230 -5.07 -9.45 6.68
CA ILE A 230 -4.04 -10.45 7.02
C ILE A 230 -2.68 -10.20 6.34
N SER A 231 -2.68 -9.68 5.11
CA SER A 231 -1.49 -9.29 4.34
C SER A 231 -0.89 -7.99 4.87
N ASN A 232 -1.74 -6.99 5.14
CA ASN A 232 -1.35 -5.68 5.67
C ASN A 232 -0.71 -5.82 7.06
N GLU A 233 -1.38 -6.53 7.97
CA GLU A 233 -0.90 -6.83 9.32
C GLU A 233 0.37 -7.68 9.32
N ALA A 234 0.52 -8.60 8.36
CA ALA A 234 1.73 -9.40 8.25
C ALA A 234 2.95 -8.56 7.86
N LEU A 235 2.77 -7.61 6.95
CA LEU A 235 3.82 -6.64 6.62
C LEU A 235 4.15 -5.75 7.82
N ALA A 236 3.14 -5.23 8.54
CA ALA A 236 3.36 -4.42 9.74
C ALA A 236 4.16 -5.17 10.82
N ARG A 237 3.81 -6.45 11.05
CA ARG A 237 4.57 -7.34 11.95
C ARG A 237 6.01 -7.56 11.48
N ALA A 238 6.22 -7.77 10.19
CA ALA A 238 7.55 -8.00 9.62
C ALA A 238 8.44 -6.74 9.68
N LEU A 239 7.83 -5.56 9.55
CA LEU A 239 8.50 -4.26 9.74
C LEU A 239 8.81 -3.97 11.22
N GLY A 240 8.07 -4.59 12.14
CA GLY A 240 8.21 -4.39 13.58
C GLY A 240 7.57 -3.09 14.06
N LEU A 241 6.42 -2.72 13.49
CA LEU A 241 5.69 -1.50 13.85
C LEU A 241 4.93 -1.69 15.19
N ASP A 242 4.51 -0.57 15.79
CA ASP A 242 3.45 -0.53 16.80
C ASP A 242 2.11 -0.17 16.18
N LEU A 243 0.99 -0.53 16.81
CA LEU A 243 -0.36 -0.14 16.42
C LEU A 243 -0.76 1.16 17.13
N LEU A 244 -1.08 2.20 16.37
CA LEU A 244 -1.55 3.47 16.93
C LEU A 244 -2.90 3.28 17.64
N SER A 245 -3.05 3.86 18.81
CA SER A 245 -4.31 3.87 19.56
C SER A 245 -4.96 5.27 19.60
N PRO A 246 -6.29 5.38 19.47
CA PRO A 246 -7.27 4.28 19.34
C PRO A 246 -7.19 3.55 17.99
N ALA A 247 -7.37 2.22 18.03
CA ALA A 247 -7.49 1.34 16.87
C ALA A 247 -8.86 0.66 16.90
N LEU A 248 -9.34 0.21 15.74
CA LEU A 248 -10.61 -0.51 15.63
C LEU A 248 -10.47 -1.96 16.12
N THR A 249 -9.41 -2.63 15.69
CA THR A 249 -9.10 -4.01 16.05
C THR A 249 -7.66 -4.12 16.52
N GLU A 250 -7.43 -4.91 17.55
CA GLU A 250 -6.06 -5.29 17.93
C GLU A 250 -5.43 -6.11 16.80
N VAL A 251 -4.15 -5.86 16.53
CA VAL A 251 -3.38 -6.70 15.62
C VAL A 251 -2.44 -7.57 16.46
N PRO A 252 -2.60 -8.91 16.45
CA PRO A 252 -1.76 -9.79 17.23
C PRO A 252 -0.27 -9.53 16.97
N PHE A 253 0.53 -9.52 18.05
CA PHE A 253 1.98 -9.30 18.04
C PHE A 253 2.47 -7.88 17.68
N LEU A 254 1.58 -6.90 17.49
CA LEU A 254 1.96 -5.49 17.57
C LEU A 254 1.70 -4.95 18.98
N ALA A 255 2.63 -4.15 19.49
CA ALA A 255 2.37 -3.39 20.72
C ALA A 255 1.46 -2.18 20.40
N SER A 256 0.64 -1.77 21.36
CA SER A 256 -0.16 -0.55 21.25
C SER A 256 0.69 0.66 21.65
N THR A 257 0.60 1.74 20.87
CA THR A 257 1.23 3.04 21.16
C THR A 257 0.20 4.17 21.08
N PRO A 258 0.13 5.10 22.04
CA PRO A 258 -0.85 6.17 22.02
C PRO A 258 -0.53 7.24 20.97
N SER A 259 -1.56 7.91 20.44
CA SER A 259 -1.40 9.15 19.69
C SER A 259 -1.12 10.35 20.60
N PRO A 260 -0.20 11.28 20.24
CA PRO A 260 0.73 11.18 19.11
C PRO A 260 1.90 10.23 19.39
N ALA A 261 2.34 9.49 18.37
CA ALA A 261 3.52 8.63 18.43
C ALA A 261 4.69 9.27 17.67
N ALA A 262 5.89 9.22 18.26
CA ALA A 262 7.16 9.65 17.65
C ALA A 262 8.32 8.93 18.36
N GLY A 263 9.26 8.37 17.60
CA GLY A 263 10.41 7.64 18.15
C GLY A 263 10.01 6.47 19.07
N ASN A 264 8.84 5.86 18.83
CA ASN A 264 8.24 4.86 19.71
C ASN A 264 9.02 3.55 19.78
N LEU A 265 9.78 3.23 18.73
CA LEU A 265 10.62 2.05 18.66
C LEU A 265 12.05 2.39 19.06
N SER A 266 12.74 1.46 19.71
CA SER A 266 14.17 1.59 20.02
C SER A 266 14.96 0.40 19.50
N PHE A 267 15.92 0.66 18.63
CA PHE A 267 16.83 -0.35 18.09
C PHE A 267 18.27 0.09 18.32
N GLU A 268 19.03 -0.69 19.10
CA GLU A 268 20.44 -0.39 19.42
C GLU A 268 20.65 1.02 20.03
N GLY A 269 19.63 1.56 20.71
CA GLY A 269 19.65 2.90 21.31
C GLY A 269 19.24 4.04 20.37
N GLU A 270 18.97 3.75 19.10
CA GLU A 270 18.39 4.68 18.13
C GLU A 270 16.86 4.65 18.21
N GLY A 271 16.23 5.83 18.33
CA GLY A 271 14.78 5.98 18.31
C GLY A 271 14.27 6.04 16.87
N VAL A 272 13.22 5.27 16.56
CA VAL A 272 12.58 5.24 15.24
C VAL A 272 11.07 5.30 15.41
N THR A 273 10.41 6.05 14.54
CA THR A 273 8.95 6.08 14.45
C THR A 273 8.48 4.99 13.52
N GLY A 274 7.77 4.01 14.05
CA GLY A 274 7.24 2.90 13.26
C GLY A 274 5.84 2.57 13.72
N VAL A 275 4.85 2.91 12.91
CA VAL A 275 3.44 2.88 13.33
C VAL A 275 2.53 2.36 12.22
N LEU A 276 1.59 1.49 12.60
CA LEU A 276 0.41 1.10 11.82
C LEU A 276 -0.80 1.92 12.27
N VAL A 277 -1.50 2.54 11.33
CA VAL A 277 -2.77 3.27 11.55
C VAL A 277 -3.91 2.52 10.87
N GLN A 278 -5.08 2.49 11.51
CA GLN A 278 -6.30 1.89 10.97
C GLN A 278 -7.32 2.98 10.62
N TYR A 279 -7.96 2.83 9.46
CA TYR A 279 -9.12 3.61 9.03
C TYR A 279 -10.31 2.70 8.74
N ALA A 280 -11.50 3.14 9.14
CA ALA A 280 -12.78 2.50 8.87
C ALA A 280 -13.93 3.49 9.12
N PRO A 281 -14.97 3.52 8.27
CA PRO A 281 -15.08 2.82 6.99
C PRO A 281 -14.13 3.38 5.93
N ALA A 282 -13.63 2.55 5.02
CA ALA A 282 -12.78 2.96 3.90
C ALA A 282 -12.61 1.83 2.88
N ASP A 283 -12.45 2.16 1.61
CA ASP A 283 -12.05 1.21 0.56
C ASP A 283 -10.60 1.38 0.14
N HIS A 284 -10.11 0.39 -0.60
CA HIS A 284 -8.71 0.25 -0.94
C HIS A 284 -8.20 1.43 -1.78
N GLY A 285 -7.26 2.20 -1.24
CA GLY A 285 -6.65 3.37 -1.90
C GLY A 285 -7.59 4.57 -2.06
N GLY A 286 -8.91 4.38 -1.97
CA GLY A 286 -9.88 5.48 -1.96
C GLY A 286 -9.71 6.36 -0.74
N ASN A 287 -9.31 5.79 0.40
CA ASN A 287 -8.90 6.54 1.59
C ASN A 287 -7.89 7.65 1.29
N MET A 288 -7.05 7.54 0.25
CA MET A 288 -6.09 8.58 -0.12
C MET A 288 -6.53 9.44 -1.33
N THR A 289 -7.42 8.92 -2.19
CA THR A 289 -7.64 9.49 -3.53
C THR A 289 -9.03 10.08 -3.77
N ARG A 290 -10.05 9.70 -2.99
CA ARG A 290 -11.44 10.12 -3.23
C ARG A 290 -12.29 10.09 -1.97
N GLN A 291 -13.36 10.87 -1.95
CA GLN A 291 -14.28 10.94 -0.80
C GLN A 291 -15.29 9.79 -0.74
N TRP A 292 -15.73 9.28 -1.88
CA TRP A 292 -16.78 8.24 -1.94
C TRP A 292 -16.20 6.93 -2.41
N GLY A 293 -16.65 5.85 -1.79
CA GLY A 293 -16.18 4.48 -1.92
C GLY A 293 -17.33 3.49 -2.03
N GLU A 294 -17.00 2.23 -2.34
CA GLU A 294 -17.95 1.12 -2.29
C GLU A 294 -17.28 -0.13 -1.68
N LYS A 295 -18.06 -0.95 -0.97
CA LYS A 295 -17.71 -2.30 -0.55
C LYS A 295 -18.51 -3.31 -1.38
N GLU A 296 -17.83 -4.26 -2.00
CA GLU A 296 -18.44 -5.27 -2.86
C GLU A 296 -18.63 -6.62 -2.16
N TYR A 297 -17.89 -6.90 -1.09
CA TYR A 297 -17.83 -8.22 -0.48
C TYR A 297 -17.97 -8.18 1.06
N TYR A 298 -18.56 -9.22 1.64
CA TYR A 298 -18.68 -9.34 3.09
C TYR A 298 -17.30 -9.49 3.75
N PRO A 299 -17.06 -8.90 4.94
CA PRO A 299 -15.76 -8.94 5.58
C PRO A 299 -15.31 -10.36 6.00
N GLY A 300 -14.05 -10.51 6.40
CA GLY A 300 -13.52 -11.78 6.93
C GLY A 300 -12.91 -12.72 5.89
N PHE A 301 -12.41 -12.18 4.78
CA PHE A 301 -11.79 -12.94 3.69
C PHE A 301 -10.65 -13.88 4.14
N PRO A 302 -10.45 -15.02 3.45
CA PRO A 302 -11.22 -15.51 2.30
C PRO A 302 -12.51 -16.25 2.65
N PHE A 303 -12.66 -16.68 3.91
CA PHE A 303 -13.79 -17.47 4.40
C PHE A 303 -14.40 -16.77 5.61
N PRO A 304 -15.41 -15.91 5.41
CA PRO A 304 -16.05 -15.19 6.50
C PRO A 304 -16.55 -16.13 7.59
N PRO A 305 -16.48 -15.73 8.89
CA PRO A 305 -16.92 -16.58 10.00
C PRO A 305 -18.35 -17.10 9.85
N ASP A 306 -19.25 -16.28 9.32
CA ASP A 306 -20.67 -16.61 9.14
C ASP A 306 -20.95 -17.42 7.86
N GLN A 307 -20.02 -17.40 6.91
CA GLN A 307 -20.12 -18.12 5.64
C GLN A 307 -18.82 -18.91 5.35
N PRO A 308 -18.41 -19.84 6.24
CA PRO A 308 -17.07 -20.44 6.19
C PRO A 308 -16.86 -21.40 5.00
N GLN A 309 -17.91 -21.68 4.24
CA GLN A 309 -17.87 -22.53 3.04
C GLN A 309 -17.85 -21.73 1.74
N GLU A 310 -18.22 -20.44 1.79
CA GLU A 310 -18.20 -19.57 0.62
C GLU A 310 -16.90 -18.77 0.63
N ARG A 311 -16.12 -18.92 -0.44
CA ARG A 311 -14.90 -18.14 -0.63
C ARG A 311 -15.30 -16.82 -1.26
N PHE A 312 -15.15 -15.72 -0.52
CA PHE A 312 -15.49 -14.37 -1.00
C PHE A 312 -16.98 -14.14 -1.31
N PRO A 313 -17.89 -14.29 -0.34
CA PRO A 313 -19.29 -13.93 -0.55
C PRO A 313 -19.41 -12.45 -0.95
N LYS A 314 -20.09 -12.22 -2.07
CA LYS A 314 -20.30 -10.90 -2.66
C LYS A 314 -21.68 -10.36 -2.28
N PHE A 315 -21.80 -9.06 -2.04
CA PHE A 315 -23.10 -8.41 -1.88
C PHE A 315 -23.87 -8.39 -3.21
N ASP A 316 -25.20 -8.46 -3.14
CA ASP A 316 -26.07 -8.30 -4.32
C ASP A 316 -25.98 -6.87 -4.90
N THR A 317 -25.77 -5.88 -4.02
CA THR A 317 -25.57 -4.47 -4.38
C THR A 317 -24.37 -3.95 -3.59
N PRO A 318 -23.39 -3.28 -4.24
CA PRO A 318 -22.28 -2.65 -3.52
C PRO A 318 -22.76 -1.64 -2.49
N ILE A 319 -22.10 -1.61 -1.33
CA ILE A 319 -22.45 -0.74 -0.22
C ILE A 319 -21.65 0.57 -0.34
N PRO A 320 -22.30 1.73 -0.51
CA PRO A 320 -21.62 3.00 -0.62
C PRO A 320 -21.05 3.44 0.73
N ILE A 321 -19.82 3.93 0.75
CA ILE A 321 -19.14 4.41 1.96
C ILE A 321 -18.44 5.75 1.73
N ARG A 322 -18.20 6.50 2.80
CA ARG A 322 -17.34 7.69 2.82
C ARG A 322 -15.94 7.30 3.24
N ASN A 323 -14.98 7.57 2.36
CA ASN A 323 -13.57 7.41 2.62
C ASN A 323 -13.04 8.57 3.49
N PRO A 324 -12.12 8.32 4.44
CA PRO A 324 -11.51 9.31 5.31
C PRO A 324 -10.38 10.04 4.57
N ASN A 325 -10.71 10.63 3.43
CA ASN A 325 -9.75 11.23 2.50
C ASN A 325 -8.96 12.38 3.11
N GLY A 326 -9.67 13.33 3.72
CA GLY A 326 -9.02 14.45 4.41
C GLY A 326 -8.12 13.98 5.56
N ALA A 327 -8.59 13.04 6.38
CA ALA A 327 -7.82 12.51 7.51
C ALA A 327 -6.55 11.75 7.06
N THR A 328 -6.63 11.00 5.96
CA THR A 328 -5.47 10.32 5.36
C THR A 328 -4.46 11.33 4.84
N LEU A 329 -4.89 12.38 4.12
CA LEU A 329 -4.01 13.43 3.61
C LEU A 329 -3.35 14.23 4.74
N GLU A 330 -4.09 14.56 5.81
CA GLU A 330 -3.53 15.20 7.01
C GLU A 330 -2.49 14.31 7.70
N GLN A 331 -2.72 12.99 7.75
CA GLN A 331 -1.78 12.05 8.34
C GLN A 331 -0.48 11.95 7.52
N ILE A 332 -0.60 11.93 6.19
CA ILE A 332 0.53 11.96 5.26
C ILE A 332 1.33 13.25 5.42
N LYS A 333 0.66 14.41 5.41
CA LYS A 333 1.29 15.72 5.58
C LYS A 333 2.01 15.81 6.92
N THR A 334 1.33 15.44 8.01
CA THR A 334 1.91 15.47 9.36
C THR A 334 3.19 14.64 9.43
N PHE A 335 3.17 13.42 8.90
CA PHE A 335 4.34 12.55 8.90
C PHE A 335 5.50 13.14 8.08
N LEU A 336 5.25 13.61 6.85
CA LEU A 336 6.32 14.13 5.98
C LEU A 336 6.87 15.47 6.45
N GLU A 337 6.02 16.38 6.94
CA GLU A 337 6.45 17.66 7.49
C GLU A 337 7.40 17.43 8.68
N THR A 338 6.98 16.57 9.61
CA THR A 338 7.79 16.27 10.80
C THR A 338 9.03 15.43 10.47
N LEU A 339 8.96 14.52 9.50
CA LEU A 339 10.12 13.77 9.00
C LEU A 339 11.21 14.70 8.44
N PHE A 340 10.83 15.74 7.71
CA PHE A 340 11.80 16.61 7.05
C PHE A 340 12.25 17.80 7.88
N PHE A 341 11.46 18.23 8.87
CA PHE A 341 11.68 19.49 9.58
C PHE A 341 11.77 19.36 11.11
N GLU A 342 11.56 18.17 11.68
CA GLU A 342 11.70 17.90 13.12
C GLU A 342 12.74 16.79 13.40
N GLU A 343 12.99 16.48 14.68
CA GLU A 343 13.95 15.44 15.09
C GLU A 343 13.44 14.01 14.87
N ALA A 344 12.12 13.81 14.94
CA ALA A 344 11.46 12.54 14.69
C ALA A 344 10.07 12.81 14.07
N PRO A 345 9.65 12.03 13.07
CA PRO A 345 8.31 12.19 12.52
C PRO A 345 7.23 11.82 13.53
N ARG A 346 6.07 12.46 13.40
CA ARG A 346 4.90 12.21 14.23
C ARG A 346 3.83 11.48 13.46
N VAL A 347 3.20 10.52 14.12
CA VAL A 347 1.96 9.87 13.69
C VAL A 347 0.87 10.22 14.69
N VAL A 348 -0.30 10.63 14.21
CA VAL A 348 -1.38 11.17 15.04
C VAL A 348 -2.70 10.46 14.71
N THR A 349 -3.69 10.58 15.58
CA THR A 349 -5.05 10.18 15.23
C THR A 349 -5.72 11.34 14.51
N THR A 350 -5.78 11.29 13.18
CA THR A 350 -6.51 12.27 12.36
C THR A 350 -8.00 11.95 12.28
N GLU A 351 -8.36 10.67 12.37
CA GLU A 351 -9.73 10.19 12.50
C GLU A 351 -9.74 8.91 13.33
N VAL A 352 -10.75 8.73 14.18
CA VAL A 352 -10.92 7.51 14.98
C VAL A 352 -11.66 6.49 14.11
N PRO A 353 -11.09 5.30 13.84
CA PRO A 353 -11.78 4.30 13.06
C PRO A 353 -13.00 3.76 13.82
N ARG A 354 -14.10 3.51 13.12
CA ARG A 354 -15.38 3.11 13.70
C ARG A 354 -15.85 1.75 13.14
N PRO A 355 -16.46 0.88 13.96
CA PRO A 355 -17.18 -0.30 13.49
C PRO A 355 -18.55 0.15 12.97
N ASP A 356 -18.57 0.67 11.75
CA ASP A 356 -19.74 1.20 11.03
C ASP A 356 -19.47 0.85 9.55
N PHE A 357 -19.67 -0.43 9.21
CA PHE A 357 -19.18 -1.03 7.96
C PHE A 357 -19.84 -0.41 6.73
N ASP A 358 -21.15 -0.16 6.79
CA ASP A 358 -21.95 0.42 5.73
C ASP A 358 -22.07 1.95 5.80
N ASP A 359 -21.43 2.57 6.79
CA ASP A 359 -21.25 4.02 6.95
C ASP A 359 -22.59 4.79 7.08
N ASP A 360 -23.58 4.14 7.65
CA ASP A 360 -24.94 4.66 7.80
C ASP A 360 -25.08 5.55 9.07
N GLY A 361 -24.11 5.44 9.99
CA GLY A 361 -23.99 6.22 11.22
C GLY A 361 -24.39 5.48 12.50
N VAL A 362 -24.85 4.24 12.40
CA VAL A 362 -25.04 3.31 13.52
C VAL A 362 -23.81 2.39 13.63
N LEU A 363 -23.44 2.00 14.85
CA LEU A 363 -22.31 1.08 15.03
C LEU A 363 -22.77 -0.36 14.78
N ASP A 364 -21.90 -1.18 14.20
CA ASP A 364 -22.18 -2.58 13.84
C ASP A 364 -22.75 -3.43 15.00
N ASP A 365 -22.47 -3.08 16.26
CA ASP A 365 -22.98 -3.81 17.44
C ASP A 365 -24.38 -3.37 17.89
N ALA A 366 -24.83 -2.21 17.41
CA ALA A 366 -26.14 -1.63 17.65
C ALA A 366 -27.05 -1.67 16.41
N ASP A 367 -26.48 -1.96 15.24
CA ASP A 367 -27.17 -2.06 13.97
C ASP A 367 -27.92 -3.40 13.84
N ALA A 368 -29.16 -3.33 13.35
CA ALA A 368 -29.98 -4.49 13.09
C ALA A 368 -29.52 -5.27 11.84
N ASP A 369 -28.87 -4.61 10.88
CA ASP A 369 -28.21 -5.20 9.72
C ASP A 369 -26.99 -4.36 9.30
N PRO A 370 -25.77 -4.63 9.85
CA PRO A 370 -24.53 -3.88 9.59
C PRO A 370 -24.04 -3.84 8.13
N TYR A 371 -24.80 -4.41 7.21
CA TYR A 371 -24.49 -4.54 5.81
C TYR A 371 -25.62 -4.02 4.91
N ASP A 372 -26.64 -3.35 5.46
CA ASP A 372 -27.71 -2.69 4.71
C ASP A 372 -27.89 -1.23 5.19
N PRO A 373 -27.35 -0.24 4.45
CA PRO A 373 -27.39 1.17 4.87
C PRO A 373 -28.79 1.79 4.87
N SER A 374 -29.84 1.00 4.60
CA SER A 374 -31.24 1.40 4.73
C SER A 374 -31.91 0.95 6.03
N VAL A 375 -31.20 0.18 6.86
CA VAL A 375 -31.65 -0.38 8.15
C VAL A 375 -30.82 0.23 9.28
N GLN A 376 -31.47 0.69 10.36
CA GLN A 376 -30.86 1.41 11.50
C GLN A 376 -31.32 0.89 12.84
#